data_AF-A0A6N3J614-F1
#
_entry.id   AF-A0A6N3J614-F1
#
_cell.length_a   1.000
_cell.length_b   1.000
_cell.length_c   1.000
_cell.angle_alpha   90.00
_cell.angle_beta   90.00
_cell.angle_gamma   90.00
#
_symmetry.space_group_name_H-M   'P 1'
#
loop_
_entity.id
_entity.type
_entity.pdbx_description
1 polymer ?
#
loop_
_entity_poly.entity_id
_entity_poly.type
_entity_poly.pdbx_seq_one_letter_code
_entity_poly.pdbx_strand_id
1 'polypeptide(L)'
;MNMFNYIFEGKTYTDTSNEYMLAIGMSAEQIESVMSQKAYEEGEGAIAKRKAAYTKESDPLFLEWQYDKTPATEAKWRAKVLEIKARFPMVSADA
;
A
#
# COMPACT_ATOMS: atom_id res chain seq x y z
N MET A 1 9.25 2.12 -2.93
CA MET A 1 8.42 0.92 -3.12
C MET A 1 8.47 0.13 -1.82
N ASN A 2 7.38 0.02 -1.07
CA ASN A 2 7.37 -0.93 0.05
C ASN A 2 7.25 -2.33 -0.54
N MET A 3 8.31 -3.12 -0.42
CA MET A 3 8.33 -4.52 -0.83
C MET A 3 7.63 -5.36 0.23
N PHE A 4 6.75 -6.27 -0.18
CA PHE A 4 6.09 -7.20 0.72
C PHE A 4 7.13 -8.02 1.50
N ASN A 5 6.87 -8.25 2.79
CA ASN A 5 7.72 -9.08 3.64
C ASN A 5 6.87 -9.98 4.52
N TYR A 6 7.46 -11.07 4.98
CA TYR A 6 6.83 -12.02 5.89
C TYR A 6 7.85 -12.55 6.90
N ILE A 7 7.36 -13.05 8.04
CA ILE A 7 8.19 -13.62 9.09
C ILE A 7 7.99 -15.13 9.11
N PHE A 8 9.10 -15.88 9.06
CA PHE A 8 9.12 -17.32 9.23
C PHE A 8 10.27 -17.70 10.17
N GLU A 9 9.98 -18.50 11.20
CA GLU A 9 10.96 -18.88 12.25
C GLU A 9 11.73 -17.67 12.86
N GLY A 10 11.04 -16.55 13.06
CA GLY A 10 11.62 -15.34 13.64
C GLY A 10 12.55 -14.55 12.71
N LYS A 11 12.69 -14.97 11.43
CA LYS A 11 13.45 -14.25 10.40
C LYS A 11 12.50 -13.58 9.41
N THR A 12 12.90 -12.40 8.92
CA THR A 12 12.15 -11.67 7.90
C THR A 12 12.65 -12.05 6.51
N TYR A 13 11.71 -12.30 5.60
CA TYR A 13 11.95 -12.66 4.21
C TYR A 13 11.14 -11.76 3.28
N THR A 14 11.62 -11.64 2.05
CA THR A 14 11.00 -10.81 1.00
C THR A 14 10.79 -11.55 -0.31
N ASP A 15 11.47 -12.69 -0.49
CA ASP A 15 11.29 -13.55 -1.66
C ASP A 15 10.05 -14.43 -1.45
N THR A 16 9.05 -14.23 -2.30
CA THR A 16 7.79 -14.97 -2.25
C THR A 16 7.66 -15.96 -3.40
N SER A 17 8.77 -16.41 -4.00
CA SER A 17 8.74 -17.53 -4.93
C SER A 17 8.42 -18.81 -4.17
N ASN A 18 7.57 -19.65 -4.77
CA ASN A 18 7.15 -20.90 -4.17
C ASN A 18 8.36 -21.83 -3.91
N GLU A 19 9.33 -21.85 -4.83
CA GLU A 19 10.57 -22.60 -4.72
C GLU A 19 11.40 -22.16 -3.51
N TYR A 20 11.55 -20.85 -3.29
CA TYR A 20 12.30 -20.33 -2.15
C TYR A 20 11.62 -20.67 -0.83
N MET A 21 10.31 -20.46 -0.74
CA MET A 21 9.54 -20.75 0.48
C MET A 21 9.59 -22.24 0.86
N LEU A 22 9.50 -23.13 -0.13
CA LEU A 22 9.71 -24.56 0.08
C LEU A 22 11.15 -24.85 0.54
N ALA A 23 12.15 -24.21 -0.08
CA ALA A 23 13.56 -24.42 0.24
C ALA A 23 13.93 -24.00 1.68
N ILE A 24 13.26 -22.98 2.23
CA ILE A 24 13.43 -22.58 3.63
C ILE A 24 12.60 -23.41 4.61
N GLY A 25 11.84 -24.40 4.14
CA GLY A 25 11.12 -25.37 4.98
C GLY A 25 9.66 -25.03 5.27
N MET A 26 9.04 -24.11 4.52
CA MET A 26 7.61 -23.82 4.69
C MET A 26 6.74 -24.95 4.15
N SER A 27 5.63 -25.24 4.85
CA SER A 27 4.58 -26.12 4.35
C SER A 27 3.72 -25.43 3.28
N ALA A 28 3.00 -26.23 2.48
CA ALA A 28 2.08 -25.70 1.47
C ALA A 28 1.04 -24.73 2.07
N GLU A 29 0.52 -25.03 3.27
CA GLU A 29 -0.44 -24.16 3.98
C GLU A 29 0.18 -22.82 4.40
N GLN A 30 1.44 -22.84 4.87
CA GLN A 30 2.16 -21.62 5.24
C GLN A 30 2.45 -20.75 4.00
N ILE A 31 2.81 -21.39 2.89
CA ILE A 31 3.02 -20.73 1.61
C ILE A 31 1.73 -20.07 1.13
N GLU A 32 0.62 -20.81 1.15
CA GLU A 32 -0.70 -20.29 0.76
C GLU A 32 -1.09 -19.08 1.62
N SER A 33 -0.85 -19.15 2.94
CA SER A 33 -1.12 -18.04 3.85
C SER A 33 -0.30 -16.78 3.49
N VAL A 34 1.01 -16.93 3.24
CA VAL A 34 1.88 -15.82 2.83
C VAL A 34 1.44 -15.24 1.49
N MET A 35 1.11 -16.07 0.52
CA MET A 35 0.67 -15.64 -0.80
C MET A 35 -0.70 -14.94 -0.77
N SER A 36 -1.63 -15.42 0.05
CA SER A 36 -2.92 -14.77 0.29
C SER A 36 -2.75 -13.39 0.95
N GLN A 37 -1.89 -13.30 1.95
CA GLN A 37 -1.56 -12.03 2.60
C GLN A 37 -0.92 -11.04 1.62
N LYS A 38 0.02 -11.49 0.79
CA LYS A 38 0.61 -10.68 -0.28
C LYS A 38 -0.43 -10.17 -1.25
N ALA A 39 -1.31 -11.05 -1.74
CA ALA A 39 -2.37 -10.70 -2.67
C ALA A 39 -3.33 -9.66 -2.07
N TYR A 40 -3.68 -9.80 -0.80
CA TYR A 40 -4.48 -8.80 -0.09
C TYR A 40 -3.76 -7.46 0.01
N GLU A 41 -2.48 -7.44 0.41
CA GLU A 41 -1.72 -6.21 0.57
C GLU A 41 -1.49 -5.45 -0.73
N GLU A 42 -1.33 -6.17 -1.85
CA GLU A 42 -1.16 -5.61 -3.18
C GLU A 42 -2.50 -5.21 -3.83
N GLY A 43 -3.61 -5.81 -3.41
CA GLY A 43 -4.97 -5.51 -3.89
C GLY A 43 -5.78 -4.65 -2.92
N GLU A 44 -6.80 -5.27 -2.31
CA GLU A 44 -7.78 -4.60 -1.45
C GLU A 44 -7.16 -3.85 -0.26
N GLY A 45 -6.09 -4.39 0.31
CA GLY A 45 -5.34 -3.75 1.39
C GLY A 45 -4.71 -2.43 0.96
N ALA A 46 -4.16 -2.34 -0.26
CA ALA A 46 -3.63 -1.09 -0.80
C ALA A 46 -4.75 -0.04 -1.01
N ILE A 47 -5.91 -0.47 -1.50
CA ILE A 47 -7.10 0.38 -1.69
C ILE A 47 -7.58 0.93 -0.34
N ALA A 48 -7.72 0.06 0.67
CA ALA A 48 -8.15 0.45 2.01
C ALA A 48 -7.18 1.45 2.66
N LYS A 49 -5.86 1.18 2.57
CA LYS A 49 -4.81 2.08 3.08
C LYS A 49 -4.86 3.44 2.39
N ARG A 50 -5.04 3.47 1.06
CA ARG A 50 -5.16 4.72 0.28
C ARG A 50 -6.40 5.53 0.69
N LYS A 51 -7.56 4.90 0.82
CA LYS A 51 -8.79 5.55 1.27
C LYS A 51 -8.61 6.16 2.66
N ALA A 52 -8.04 5.41 3.60
CA ALA A 52 -7.77 5.89 4.95
C ALA A 52 -6.79 7.08 4.95
N ALA A 53 -5.75 7.04 4.12
CA ALA A 53 -4.80 8.14 3.98
C ALA A 53 -5.43 9.41 3.39
N TYR A 54 -6.33 9.28 2.40
CA TYR A 54 -7.06 10.44 1.90
C TYR A 54 -7.89 11.11 3.00
N THR A 55 -8.70 10.32 3.72
CA THR A 55 -9.55 10.83 4.80
C THR A 55 -8.75 11.53 5.91
N LYS A 56 -7.58 10.99 6.27
CA LYS A 56 -6.77 11.53 7.36
C LYS A 56 -5.86 12.68 6.93
N GLU A 57 -5.32 12.65 5.73
CA GLU A 57 -4.21 13.53 5.33
C GLU A 57 -4.55 14.49 4.19
N SER A 58 -5.40 14.09 3.23
CA SER A 58 -5.71 14.90 2.04
C SER A 58 -7.01 15.69 2.19
N ASP A 59 -8.06 15.07 2.72
CA ASP A 59 -9.39 15.69 2.79
C ASP A 59 -9.40 16.99 3.62
N PRO A 60 -8.69 17.09 4.77
CA PRO A 60 -8.57 18.37 5.48
C PRO A 60 -7.92 19.47 4.64
N LEU A 61 -6.92 19.14 3.83
CA LEU A 61 -6.23 20.10 2.95
C LEU A 61 -7.11 20.54 1.78
N PHE A 62 -7.94 19.63 1.28
CA PHE A 62 -8.94 19.97 0.28
C PHE A 62 -9.96 20.96 0.86
N LEU A 63 -10.44 20.75 2.08
CA LEU A 63 -11.35 21.68 2.75
C LEU A 63 -10.71 23.05 3.01
N GLU A 64 -9.44 23.08 3.45
CA GLU A 64 -8.63 24.31 3.60
C GLU A 64 -8.58 25.08 2.26
N TRP A 65 -8.27 24.38 1.16
CA TRP A 65 -8.27 24.99 -0.17
C TRP A 65 -9.66 25.44 -0.65
N GLN A 66 -10.73 24.68 -0.39
CA GLN A 66 -12.09 25.08 -0.78
C GLN A 66 -12.53 26.39 -0.08
N TYR A 67 -12.03 26.63 1.14
CA TYR A 67 -12.27 27.87 1.88
C TYR A 67 -11.36 29.01 1.38
N ASP A 68 -10.04 28.83 1.42
CA ASP A 68 -9.06 29.88 1.14
C ASP A 68 -8.94 30.23 -0.34
N LYS A 69 -9.13 29.24 -1.22
CA LYS A 69 -9.07 29.34 -2.69
C LYS A 69 -7.78 29.96 -3.24
N THR A 70 -6.65 29.69 -2.58
CA THR A 70 -5.34 30.18 -3.02
C THR A 70 -4.55 29.11 -3.78
N PRO A 71 -3.63 29.51 -4.69
CA PRO A 71 -2.72 28.55 -5.34
C PRO A 71 -1.82 27.79 -4.36
N ALA A 72 -1.47 28.40 -3.23
CA ALA A 72 -0.62 27.78 -2.23
C ALA A 72 -1.32 26.62 -1.52
N THR A 73 -2.58 26.80 -1.11
CA THR A 73 -3.37 25.75 -0.45
C THR A 73 -3.75 24.64 -1.44
N GLU A 74 -3.98 24.97 -2.71
CA GLU A 74 -4.15 23.96 -3.77
C GLU A 74 -2.90 23.09 -3.96
N ALA A 75 -1.73 23.73 -4.07
CA ALA A 75 -0.45 23.03 -4.27
C ALA A 75 -0.17 22.06 -3.11
N LYS A 76 -0.43 22.48 -1.87
CA LYS A 76 -0.29 21.65 -0.66
C LYS A 76 -1.19 20.41 -0.71
N TRP A 77 -2.47 20.58 -1.06
CA TRP A 77 -3.40 19.46 -1.23
C TRP A 77 -2.94 18.49 -2.33
N ARG A 78 -2.63 19.00 -3.53
CA ARG A 78 -2.19 18.17 -4.66
C ARG A 78 -0.90 17.42 -4.38
N ALA A 79 0.06 18.06 -3.69
CA ALA A 79 1.30 17.40 -3.27
C ALA A 79 1.02 16.22 -2.33
N LYS A 80 0.10 16.40 -1.37
CA LYS A 80 -0.29 15.31 -0.46
C LYS A 80 -1.01 14.17 -1.20
N VAL A 81 -1.88 14.49 -2.17
CA VAL A 81 -2.49 13.47 -3.02
C VAL A 81 -1.42 12.66 -3.75
N LEU A 82 -0.43 13.30 -4.38
CA LEU A 82 0.65 12.60 -5.08
C LEU A 82 1.47 11.70 -4.15
N GLU A 83 1.81 12.17 -2.96
CA GLU A 83 2.48 11.37 -1.94
C GLU A 83 1.67 10.12 -1.56
N ILE A 84 0.35 10.27 -1.32
CA ILE A 84 -0.54 9.14 -0.99
C ILE A 84 -0.59 8.13 -2.14
N LYS A 85 -0.68 8.59 -3.40
CA LYS A 85 -0.66 7.69 -4.57
C LYS A 85 0.65 6.91 -4.67
N ALA A 86 1.77 7.55 -4.37
CA ALA A 86 3.09 6.91 -4.38
C ALA A 86 3.26 5.88 -3.25
N ARG A 87 2.69 6.15 -2.06
CA ARG A 87 2.70 5.21 -0.92
C ARG A 87 1.78 4.01 -1.12
N PHE A 88 0.62 4.22 -1.73
CA PHE A 88 -0.40 3.19 -1.94
C PHE A 88 -0.80 3.16 -3.44
N PRO A 89 0.05 2.57 -4.30
CA PRO A 89 -0.30 2.39 -5.69
C PRO A 89 -1.54 1.51 -5.78
N MET A 90 -2.48 1.90 -6.64
CA MET A 90 -3.61 1.06 -6.99
C MET A 90 -3.20 0.28 -8.23
N VAL A 91 -3.16 -1.05 -8.14
CA VAL A 91 -3.07 -1.91 -9.32
C VAL A 91 -4.48 -1.99 -9.93
N SER A 92 -5.00 -0.86 -10.40
CA SER A 92 -6.21 -0.82 -11.21
C SER A 92 -5.79 -0.45 -12.63
N ALA A 93 -6.22 -1.29 -13.59
CA ALA A 93 -6.07 -1.09 -15.02
C ALA A 93 -6.32 0.37 -15.42
N ASP A 94 -5.26 1.07 -15.81
CA ASP A 94 -5.39 2.28 -16.60
C ASP A 94 -5.81 1.84 -18.02
N ALA A 95 -7.12 1.88 -18.29
CA ALA A 95 -7.69 2.15 -19.60
C ALA A 95 -9.15 2.63 -19.44
#